data_AF-A0A6V7UDU8-F1
#
_entry.id   AF-A0A6V7UDU8-F1
#
_cell.length_a   1.000
_cell.length_b   1.000
_cell.length_c   1.000
_cell.angle_alpha   90.00
_cell.angle_beta   90.00
_cell.angle_gamma   90.00
#
_symmetry.space_group_name_H-M   'P 1'
#
loop_
_entity.id
_entity.type
_entity.pdbx_description
1 polymer ?
#
loop_
_entity_poly.entity_id
_entity_poly.type
_entity_poly.pdbx_seq_one_letter_code
_entity_poly.pdbx_strand_id
1 'polypeptide(L)'
;MKRDDIQGLRTLAILGVILSHIWPNYFPNGGLCVEIFFVISGYLIAKCLNKIGKEGNLFETILNFYKRRIQRIVPIYLILIFVTAIFSRLLLIESEFNRRKIDTYWSLAFAMNIKIGFFEDLGFYAAEFNYRPFLHTWSLDVDMQFYLLAPLIMLLLYYFENFSFKKYYFNFIFCFILIFSSFIIQEFVYTKFYIVSYSFIFCRFWQFIAGIVSYLLREMNELENGKKENFDGIKDNSKLTNNVEEINGKIHVNNNESENYPCMPPSPKFTNLLKYFPSNIILIALISILLYPNKNGITHFVTQTQSIFVVISISIILFGKFNNYLFNSIILTNPLIVWLGDISYSWYLIQLPTIYFVRYFYIIDQFSIKCKF
;
A
#
# COMPACT_ATOMS: atom_id res chain seq x y z
N MET A 1 -10.21 5.25 -16.31
CA MET A 1 -11.20 5.23 -15.20
C MET A 1 -10.47 5.28 -13.85
N LYS A 2 -10.89 6.18 -12.94
CA LYS A 2 -10.36 6.25 -11.57
C LYS A 2 -10.77 4.97 -10.83
N ARG A 3 -9.85 4.39 -10.04
CA ARG A 3 -10.13 3.21 -9.18
C ARG A 3 -10.52 3.75 -7.81
N ASP A 4 -11.79 4.06 -7.65
CA ASP A 4 -12.34 4.69 -6.43
C ASP A 4 -12.27 3.75 -5.22
N ASP A 5 -12.36 2.46 -5.47
CA ASP A 5 -12.17 1.40 -4.48
C ASP A 5 -10.81 1.45 -3.77
N ILE A 6 -9.75 1.89 -4.46
CA ILE A 6 -8.43 2.12 -3.84
C ILE A 6 -8.50 3.25 -2.81
N GLN A 7 -9.24 4.32 -3.11
CA GLN A 7 -9.45 5.39 -2.12
C GLN A 7 -10.31 4.90 -0.97
N GLY A 8 -11.31 4.06 -1.24
CA GLY A 8 -12.09 3.40 -0.20
C GLY A 8 -11.26 2.59 0.78
N LEU A 9 -10.33 1.78 0.27
CA LEU A 9 -9.39 1.03 1.13
C LEU A 9 -8.48 1.96 1.94
N ARG A 10 -8.01 3.07 1.35
CA ARG A 10 -7.22 4.08 2.08
C ARG A 10 -8.02 4.72 3.22
N THR A 11 -9.33 4.92 3.04
CA THR A 11 -10.24 5.43 4.08
C THR A 11 -10.38 4.45 5.22
N LEU A 12 -10.63 3.18 4.92
CA LEU A 12 -10.68 2.13 5.95
C LEU A 12 -9.37 2.07 6.75
N ALA A 13 -8.25 2.13 6.06
CA ALA A 13 -6.93 2.13 6.67
C ALA A 13 -6.69 3.34 7.58
N ILE A 14 -6.94 4.57 7.10
CA ILE A 14 -6.69 5.78 7.94
C ILE A 14 -7.63 5.84 9.14
N LEU A 15 -8.90 5.46 8.97
CA LEU A 15 -9.84 5.42 10.10
C LEU A 15 -9.39 4.41 11.16
N GLY A 16 -8.95 3.22 10.74
CA GLY A 16 -8.40 2.22 11.66
C GLY A 16 -7.16 2.72 12.41
N VAL A 17 -6.24 3.43 11.73
CA VAL A 17 -5.07 4.06 12.37
C VAL A 17 -5.51 5.10 13.40
N ILE A 18 -6.37 6.05 13.03
CA ILE A 18 -6.83 7.11 13.93
C ILE A 18 -7.54 6.51 15.16
N LEU A 19 -8.44 5.56 14.95
CA LEU A 19 -9.17 4.88 16.03
C LEU A 19 -8.22 4.16 16.98
N SER A 20 -7.14 3.55 16.46
CA SER A 20 -6.13 2.90 17.30
C SER A 20 -5.36 3.86 18.20
N HIS A 21 -5.14 5.10 17.76
CA HIS A 21 -4.49 6.11 18.59
C HIS A 21 -5.44 6.74 19.62
N ILE A 22 -6.72 6.92 19.25
CA ILE A 22 -7.73 7.48 20.17
C ILE A 22 -8.15 6.45 21.23
N TRP A 23 -8.44 5.21 20.81
CA TRP A 23 -8.98 4.13 21.64
C TRP A 23 -8.19 2.82 21.46
N PRO A 24 -6.92 2.76 21.90
CA PRO A 24 -6.04 1.60 21.68
C PRO A 24 -6.59 0.29 22.28
N ASN A 25 -7.34 0.36 23.38
CA ASN A 25 -7.95 -0.81 24.01
C ASN A 25 -9.10 -1.43 23.19
N TYR A 26 -9.75 -0.63 22.35
CA TYR A 26 -10.86 -1.08 21.50
C TYR A 26 -10.38 -1.39 20.08
N PHE A 27 -9.34 -0.70 19.61
CA PHE A 27 -8.79 -0.82 18.26
C PHE A 27 -7.29 -1.11 18.30
N PRO A 28 -6.85 -2.28 18.82
CA PRO A 28 -5.42 -2.59 18.99
C PRO A 28 -4.69 -2.83 17.65
N ASN A 29 -5.43 -3.05 16.56
CA ASN A 29 -4.88 -3.48 15.27
C ASN A 29 -4.55 -2.32 14.33
N GLY A 30 -4.27 -1.12 14.85
CA GLY A 30 -3.86 0.04 14.06
C GLY A 30 -2.66 -0.24 13.17
N GLY A 31 -1.75 -1.10 13.64
CA GLY A 31 -0.57 -1.47 12.88
C GLY A 31 -0.87 -2.28 11.61
N LEU A 32 -1.90 -3.11 11.61
CA LEU A 32 -2.36 -3.83 10.41
C LEU A 32 -2.95 -2.88 9.37
N CYS A 33 -3.53 -1.76 9.81
CA CYS A 33 -4.06 -0.74 8.92
C CYS A 33 -2.94 -0.04 8.12
N VAL A 34 -1.74 0.08 8.71
CA VAL A 34 -0.56 0.60 8.00
C VAL A 34 -0.12 -0.34 6.87
N GLU A 35 -0.24 -1.65 7.06
CA GLU A 35 0.12 -2.63 6.03
C GLU A 35 -0.76 -2.50 4.78
N ILE A 36 -2.03 -2.10 4.94
CA ILE A 36 -2.92 -1.77 3.82
C ILE A 36 -2.32 -0.64 2.96
N PHE A 37 -1.75 0.40 3.58
CA PHE A 37 -1.09 1.47 2.85
C PHE A 37 0.13 0.96 2.08
N PHE A 38 0.96 0.10 2.66
CA PHE A 38 2.14 -0.46 1.97
C PHE A 38 1.76 -1.27 0.74
N VAL A 39 0.73 -2.14 0.83
CA VAL A 39 0.25 -2.90 -0.33
C VAL A 39 -0.31 -1.97 -1.41
N ILE A 40 -1.09 -0.96 -1.03
CA ILE A 40 -1.63 0.04 -1.97
C ILE A 40 -0.51 0.85 -2.62
N SER A 41 0.51 1.26 -1.86
CA SER A 41 1.68 1.97 -2.37
C SER A 41 2.40 1.15 -3.42
N GLY A 42 2.73 -0.12 -3.14
CA GLY A 42 3.35 -1.03 -4.10
C GLY A 42 2.58 -1.14 -5.41
N TYR A 43 1.26 -1.30 -5.32
CA TYR A 43 0.39 -1.35 -6.50
C TYR A 43 0.40 -0.05 -7.33
N LEU A 44 0.27 1.11 -6.67
CA LEU A 44 0.26 2.41 -7.35
C LEU A 44 1.62 2.76 -7.94
N ILE A 45 2.71 2.34 -7.29
CA ILE A 45 4.07 2.51 -7.81
C ILE A 45 4.25 1.68 -9.07
N ALA A 46 3.93 0.38 -9.03
CA ALA A 46 4.00 -0.49 -10.21
C ALA A 46 3.16 0.08 -11.36
N LYS A 47 1.93 0.52 -11.08
CA LYS A 47 1.07 1.18 -12.08
C LYS A 47 1.68 2.44 -12.70
N CYS A 48 2.36 3.27 -11.91
CA CYS A 48 3.02 4.47 -12.42
C CYS A 48 4.25 4.12 -13.27
N LEU A 49 5.07 3.18 -12.79
CA LEU A 49 6.36 2.82 -13.40
C LEU A 49 6.22 1.85 -14.57
N ASN A 50 5.10 1.15 -14.72
CA ASN A 50 4.85 0.30 -15.88
C ASN A 50 4.83 1.06 -17.22
N LYS A 51 4.73 2.40 -17.18
CA LYS A 51 4.89 3.25 -18.38
C LYS A 51 6.31 3.22 -18.95
N ILE A 52 7.32 2.82 -18.16
CA ILE A 52 8.72 2.67 -18.60
C ILE A 52 8.80 1.75 -19.83
N GLY A 53 7.98 0.70 -19.88
CA GLY A 53 8.10 -0.33 -20.92
C GLY A 53 7.31 -0.10 -22.21
N LYS A 54 6.47 0.94 -22.28
CA LYS A 54 5.51 1.09 -23.39
C LYS A 54 5.92 2.15 -24.42
N GLU A 55 6.32 3.34 -24.02
CA GLU A 55 6.41 4.49 -24.96
C GLU A 55 7.46 5.57 -24.60
N GLY A 56 8.24 5.42 -23.52
CA GLY A 56 8.99 6.55 -22.95
C GLY A 56 10.48 6.33 -22.70
N ASN A 57 11.24 7.43 -22.66
CA ASN A 57 12.60 7.46 -22.13
C ASN A 57 12.59 7.01 -20.66
N LEU A 58 13.39 5.99 -20.34
CA LEU A 58 13.52 5.42 -19.01
C LEU A 58 13.84 6.48 -17.95
N PHE A 59 14.85 7.32 -18.24
CA PHE A 59 15.30 8.36 -17.32
C PHE A 59 14.20 9.37 -17.04
N GLU A 60 13.48 9.79 -18.08
CA GLU A 60 12.37 10.74 -17.95
C GLU A 60 11.22 10.16 -17.11
N THR A 61 10.89 8.89 -17.29
CA THR A 61 9.82 8.23 -16.54
C THR A 61 10.15 8.13 -15.05
N ILE A 62 11.40 7.76 -14.71
CA ILE A 62 11.88 7.72 -13.33
C ILE A 62 11.90 9.12 -12.71
N LEU A 63 12.41 10.11 -13.45
CA LEU A 63 12.44 11.51 -12.98
C LEU A 63 11.02 12.04 -12.73
N ASN A 64 10.09 11.78 -13.65
CA ASN A 64 8.69 12.17 -13.51
C ASN A 64 8.01 11.46 -12.34
N PHE A 65 8.36 10.20 -12.08
CA PHE A 65 7.89 9.47 -10.91
C PHE A 65 8.35 10.17 -9.62
N TYR A 66 9.65 10.42 -9.45
CA TYR A 66 10.17 11.09 -8.25
C TYR A 66 9.62 12.50 -8.08
N LYS A 67 9.58 13.29 -9.16
CA LYS A 67 9.04 14.66 -9.14
C LYS A 67 7.61 14.69 -8.59
N ARG A 68 6.72 13.83 -9.10
CA ARG A 68 5.32 13.76 -8.66
C ARG A 68 5.19 13.35 -7.19
N ARG A 69 6.07 12.46 -6.69
CA ARG A 69 6.04 12.02 -5.29
C ARG A 69 6.55 13.10 -4.36
N ILE A 70 7.69 13.73 -4.69
CA ILE A 70 8.27 14.82 -3.91
C ILE A 70 7.28 15.99 -3.82
N GLN A 71 6.71 16.43 -4.96
CA GLN A 71 5.75 17.54 -4.99
C GLN A 71 4.46 17.27 -4.19
N ARG A 72 4.09 16.00 -4.01
CA ARG A 72 2.90 15.61 -3.27
C ARG A 72 3.15 15.44 -1.77
N ILE A 73 4.29 14.86 -1.38
CA ILE A 73 4.55 14.39 -0.02
C ILE A 73 5.37 15.41 0.77
N VAL A 74 6.50 15.86 0.21
CA VAL A 74 7.50 16.63 0.96
C VAL A 74 6.96 17.97 1.49
N PRO A 75 6.22 18.80 0.71
CA PRO A 75 5.75 20.09 1.21
C PRO A 75 4.87 19.97 2.46
N ILE A 76 3.86 19.10 2.43
CA ILE A 76 2.91 18.95 3.52
C ILE A 76 3.54 18.23 4.73
N TYR A 77 4.48 17.32 4.49
CA TYR A 77 5.26 16.67 5.55
C TYR A 77 6.16 17.68 6.29
N LEU A 78 6.88 18.54 5.56
CA LEU A 78 7.72 19.58 6.15
C LEU A 78 6.89 20.62 6.91
N ILE A 79 5.72 21.01 6.40
CA ILE A 79 4.78 21.88 7.11
C ILE A 79 4.34 21.23 8.42
N LEU A 80 3.96 19.94 8.38
CA LEU A 80 3.60 19.22 9.61
C LEU A 80 4.76 19.24 10.61
N ILE A 81 5.97 18.91 10.17
CA ILE A 81 7.13 18.86 11.06
C ILE A 81 7.37 20.22 11.69
N PHE A 82 7.35 21.28 10.88
CA PHE A 82 7.57 22.64 11.32
C PHE A 82 6.54 23.09 12.36
N VAL A 83 5.25 22.92 12.06
CA VAL A 83 4.16 23.27 12.98
C VAL A 83 4.26 22.46 14.26
N THR A 84 4.48 21.14 14.16
CA THR A 84 4.61 20.26 15.32
C THR A 84 5.82 20.63 16.20
N ALA A 85 6.94 21.04 15.60
CA ALA A 85 8.12 21.49 16.32
C ALA A 85 7.87 22.82 17.05
N ILE A 86 7.17 23.77 16.43
CA ILE A 86 6.77 25.04 17.07
C ILE A 86 5.87 24.75 18.28
N PHE A 87 4.81 23.96 18.09
CA PHE A 87 3.91 23.61 19.18
C PHE A 87 4.64 22.83 20.28
N SER A 88 5.57 21.95 19.93
CA SER A 88 6.41 21.24 20.90
C SER A 88 7.25 22.22 21.72
N ARG A 89 7.83 23.25 21.10
CA ARG A 89 8.64 24.25 21.80
C ARG A 89 7.83 25.17 22.72
N LEU A 90 6.62 25.53 22.28
CA LEU A 90 5.75 26.48 23.00
C LEU A 90 4.99 25.81 24.15
N LEU A 91 4.61 24.54 23.99
CA LEU A 91 3.70 23.88 24.92
C LEU A 91 4.38 22.92 25.88
N LEU A 92 5.45 22.25 25.46
CA LEU A 92 6.12 21.25 26.31
C LEU A 92 7.03 21.94 27.34
N ILE A 93 7.08 21.37 28.54
CA ILE A 93 8.10 21.72 29.53
C ILE A 93 9.51 21.45 28.98
N GLU A 94 10.49 22.22 29.45
CA GLU A 94 11.86 22.24 28.88
C GLU A 94 12.54 20.86 28.87
N SER A 95 12.32 20.02 29.89
CA SER A 95 12.86 18.65 29.94
C SER A 95 12.26 17.76 28.86
N GLU A 96 10.94 17.81 28.66
CA GLU A 96 10.24 17.07 27.61
C GLU A 96 10.65 17.56 26.22
N PHE A 97 10.72 18.87 26.01
CA PHE A 97 11.18 19.44 24.74
C PHE A 97 12.60 18.97 24.41
N ASN A 98 13.54 19.05 25.35
CA ASN A 98 14.92 18.64 25.13
C ASN A 98 15.06 17.14 24.85
N ARG A 99 14.19 16.31 25.43
CA ARG A 99 14.11 14.88 25.14
C ARG A 99 13.54 14.59 23.75
N ARG A 100 12.58 15.39 23.28
CA ARG A 100 11.83 15.15 22.03
C ARG A 100 12.40 15.86 20.80
N LYS A 101 13.19 16.92 20.94
CA LYS A 101 13.73 17.67 19.79
C LYS A 101 14.54 16.82 18.80
N ILE A 102 15.14 15.73 19.28
CA ILE A 102 15.87 14.80 18.43
C ILE A 102 14.95 14.13 17.39
N ASP A 103 13.70 13.85 17.75
CA ASP A 103 12.69 13.27 16.87
C ASP A 103 12.45 14.15 15.64
N THR A 104 12.49 15.48 15.81
CA THR A 104 12.35 16.44 14.71
C THR A 104 13.43 16.25 13.66
N TYR A 105 14.69 16.06 14.06
CA TYR A 105 15.79 15.86 13.11
C TYR A 105 15.66 14.54 12.35
N TRP A 106 15.27 13.46 13.03
CA TRP A 106 15.07 12.16 12.38
C TRP A 106 13.86 12.14 11.45
N SER A 107 12.77 12.82 11.80
CA SER A 107 11.63 13.01 10.90
C SER A 107 12.01 13.86 9.68
N LEU A 108 12.78 14.94 9.85
CA LEU A 108 13.29 15.75 8.71
C LEU A 108 14.15 14.93 7.74
N ALA A 109 14.91 13.97 8.26
CA ALA A 109 15.74 13.07 7.49
C ALA A 109 14.96 11.90 6.84
N PHE A 110 13.64 11.81 7.04
CA PHE A 110 12.83 10.64 6.66
C PHE A 110 13.42 9.32 7.20
N ALA A 111 13.84 9.34 8.47
CA ALA A 111 14.56 8.24 9.12
C ALA A 111 14.05 7.93 10.53
N MET A 112 12.84 8.38 10.89
CA MET A 112 12.22 8.06 12.18
C MET A 112 12.09 6.56 12.40
N ASN A 113 11.81 5.80 11.33
CA ASN A 113 11.75 4.34 11.38
C ASN A 113 13.10 3.69 11.77
N ILE A 114 14.23 4.28 11.37
CA ILE A 114 15.57 3.82 11.75
C ILE A 114 15.83 4.17 13.22
N LYS A 115 15.50 5.40 13.63
CA LYS A 115 15.63 5.85 15.02
C LYS A 115 14.93 4.89 15.99
N ILE A 116 13.64 4.67 15.77
CA ILE A 116 12.84 3.83 16.68
C ILE A 116 13.26 2.37 16.64
N GLY A 117 13.71 1.86 15.48
CA GLY A 117 14.14 0.49 15.35
C GLY A 117 15.43 0.21 16.11
N PHE A 118 16.46 1.05 15.91
CA PHE A 118 17.82 0.71 16.28
C PHE A 118 18.40 1.52 17.45
N PHE A 119 17.80 2.66 17.78
CA PHE A 119 18.36 3.60 18.76
C PHE A 119 17.45 3.81 19.98
N GLU A 120 16.37 3.03 20.12
CA GLU A 120 15.44 3.14 21.24
C GLU A 120 15.20 1.81 21.94
N ASP A 121 15.07 1.88 23.27
CA ASP A 121 14.82 0.72 24.11
C ASP A 121 13.36 0.26 24.03
N LEU A 122 13.17 -1.07 23.96
CA LEU A 122 11.88 -1.74 23.83
C LEU A 122 10.86 -1.36 24.91
N GLY A 123 11.31 -1.23 26.17
CA GLY A 123 10.44 -0.84 27.29
C GLY A 123 9.98 0.62 27.23
N PHE A 124 10.78 1.50 26.63
CA PHE A 124 10.52 2.93 26.51
C PHE A 124 9.54 3.23 25.35
N TYR A 125 9.59 2.45 24.27
CA TYR A 125 8.63 2.55 23.16
C TYR A 125 7.20 2.19 23.57
N ALA A 126 7.02 1.09 24.32
CA ALA A 126 5.70 0.63 24.76
C ALA A 126 5.04 1.60 25.77
N ALA A 127 5.83 2.23 26.63
CA ALA A 127 5.33 3.22 27.60
C ALA A 127 4.97 4.58 26.95
N GLU A 128 5.58 4.92 25.81
CA GLU A 128 5.51 6.27 25.23
C GLU A 128 4.87 6.35 23.83
N PHE A 129 4.33 5.26 23.29
CA PHE A 129 3.75 5.22 21.93
C PHE A 129 2.68 6.32 21.71
N ASN A 130 1.91 6.65 22.75
CA ASN A 130 0.88 7.71 22.72
C ASN A 130 1.40 9.11 23.09
N TYR A 131 2.69 9.25 23.42
CA TYR A 131 3.29 10.44 24.02
C TYR A 131 4.45 11.03 23.18
N ARG A 132 4.44 10.78 21.87
CA ARG A 132 5.47 11.23 20.93
C ARG A 132 4.83 11.80 19.66
N PRO A 133 4.93 13.12 19.42
CA PRO A 133 4.18 13.75 18.34
C PRO A 133 4.63 13.29 16.95
N PHE A 134 5.93 12.99 16.78
CA PHE A 134 6.51 12.58 15.51
C PHE A 134 6.49 11.06 15.27
N LEU A 135 6.03 10.26 16.22
CA LEU A 135 6.24 8.81 16.14
C LEU A 135 5.65 8.20 14.87
N HIS A 136 4.40 8.56 14.54
CA HIS A 136 3.70 8.10 13.35
C HIS A 136 4.45 8.34 12.03
N THR A 137 5.44 9.25 11.95
CA THR A 137 6.14 9.48 10.68
C THR A 137 6.96 8.26 10.22
N TRP A 138 7.23 7.30 11.11
CA TRP A 138 8.00 6.09 10.80
C TRP A 138 7.47 5.35 9.56
N SER A 139 6.16 5.18 9.39
CA SER A 139 5.66 4.38 8.27
C SER A 139 5.71 5.15 6.96
N LEU A 140 5.59 6.48 7.03
CA LEU A 140 5.80 7.34 5.88
C LEU A 140 7.26 7.34 5.44
N ASP A 141 8.19 7.31 6.39
CA ASP A 141 9.62 7.21 6.11
C ASP A 141 9.95 5.89 5.41
N VAL A 142 9.33 4.78 5.82
CA VAL A 142 9.39 3.49 5.11
C VAL A 142 8.85 3.60 3.69
N ASP A 143 7.69 4.25 3.48
CA ASP A 143 7.09 4.46 2.16
C ASP A 143 8.01 5.30 1.25
N MET A 144 8.66 6.33 1.80
CA MET A 144 9.65 7.17 1.11
C MET A 144 10.92 6.43 0.73
N GLN A 145 11.45 5.62 1.64
CA GLN A 145 12.58 4.73 1.37
C GLN A 145 12.21 3.71 0.28
N PHE A 146 10.99 3.17 0.29
CA PHE A 146 10.51 2.29 -0.77
C PHE A 146 10.37 3.00 -2.12
N TYR A 147 9.91 4.26 -2.15
CA TYR A 147 9.87 5.03 -3.40
C TYR A 147 11.24 5.16 -4.06
N LEU A 148 12.32 5.29 -3.27
CA LEU A 148 13.69 5.34 -3.79
C LEU A 148 14.15 4.00 -4.39
N LEU A 149 13.71 2.88 -3.80
CA LEU A 149 14.09 1.53 -4.25
C LEU A 149 13.24 1.03 -5.42
N ALA A 150 11.97 1.46 -5.50
CA ALA A 150 11.01 0.88 -6.42
C ALA A 150 11.37 1.00 -7.91
N PRO A 151 11.95 2.10 -8.41
CA PRO A 151 12.43 2.16 -9.80
C PRO A 151 13.47 1.10 -10.13
N LEU A 152 14.37 0.75 -9.21
CA LEU A 152 15.36 -0.32 -9.42
C LEU A 152 14.67 -1.69 -9.50
N ILE A 153 13.68 -1.94 -8.65
CA ILE A 153 12.89 -3.18 -8.66
C ILE A 153 12.12 -3.31 -9.98
N MET A 154 11.44 -2.25 -10.40
CA MET A 154 10.70 -2.23 -11.67
C MET A 154 11.63 -2.34 -12.88
N LEU A 155 12.82 -1.75 -12.82
CA LEU A 155 13.85 -1.91 -13.84
C LEU A 155 14.34 -3.35 -13.97
N LEU A 156 14.58 -4.04 -12.86
CA LEU A 156 14.95 -5.45 -12.88
C LEU A 156 13.81 -6.30 -13.47
N LEU A 157 12.57 -6.05 -13.05
CA LEU A 157 11.39 -6.72 -13.62
C LEU A 157 11.25 -6.47 -15.14
N TYR A 158 11.63 -5.28 -15.62
CA TYR A 158 11.61 -4.93 -17.04
C TYR A 158 12.81 -5.50 -17.82
N TYR A 159 14.00 -5.55 -17.22
CA TYR A 159 15.21 -6.09 -17.85
C TYR A 159 15.03 -7.55 -18.27
N PHE A 160 14.34 -8.33 -17.45
CA PHE A 160 14.00 -9.73 -17.78
C PHE A 160 12.89 -9.85 -18.85
N GLU A 161 12.29 -8.75 -19.33
CA GLU A 161 11.31 -8.77 -20.43
C GLU A 161 11.91 -9.03 -21.80
N ASN A 162 13.23 -8.86 -21.96
CA ASN A 162 13.94 -9.22 -23.20
C ASN A 162 14.01 -10.74 -23.44
N PHE A 163 13.69 -11.54 -22.42
CA PHE A 163 13.54 -12.98 -22.56
C PHE A 163 12.08 -13.28 -22.94
N SER A 164 11.86 -14.22 -23.87
CA SER A 164 10.56 -14.68 -24.40
C SER A 164 9.52 -15.08 -23.32
N PHE A 165 8.43 -15.80 -23.64
CA PHE A 165 7.29 -16.18 -22.78
C PHE A 165 7.54 -16.55 -21.30
N LYS A 166 8.78 -16.92 -20.95
CA LYS A 166 9.27 -17.08 -19.59
C LYS A 166 9.29 -15.79 -18.75
N LYS A 167 9.11 -14.59 -19.32
CA LYS A 167 9.21 -13.32 -18.57
C LYS A 167 8.30 -13.23 -17.35
N TYR A 168 7.04 -13.64 -17.48
CA TYR A 168 6.09 -13.61 -16.36
C TYR A 168 6.50 -14.58 -15.26
N TYR A 169 6.98 -15.78 -15.64
CA TYR A 169 7.46 -16.77 -14.71
C TYR A 169 8.68 -16.27 -13.91
N PHE A 170 9.67 -15.65 -14.58
CA PHE A 170 10.81 -15.04 -13.92
C PHE A 170 10.41 -13.89 -12.98
N ASN A 171 9.52 -13.00 -13.44
CA ASN A 171 9.05 -11.89 -12.61
C ASN A 171 8.30 -12.37 -11.36
N PHE A 172 7.46 -13.42 -11.48
CA PHE A 172 6.80 -14.01 -10.32
C PHE A 172 7.77 -14.72 -9.38
N ILE A 173 8.75 -15.48 -9.89
CA ILE A 173 9.78 -16.09 -9.05
C ILE A 173 10.58 -15.03 -8.32
N PHE A 174 11.01 -13.98 -9.02
CA PHE A 174 11.76 -12.88 -8.42
C PHE A 174 10.95 -12.19 -7.32
N CYS A 175 9.69 -11.84 -7.58
CA CYS A 175 8.80 -11.27 -6.57
C CYS A 175 8.56 -12.23 -5.40
N PHE A 176 8.40 -13.53 -5.67
CA PHE A 176 8.22 -14.55 -4.64
C PHE A 176 9.44 -14.65 -3.73
N ILE A 177 10.66 -14.65 -4.30
CA ILE A 177 11.91 -14.63 -3.54
C ILE A 177 12.00 -13.38 -2.66
N LEU A 178 11.64 -12.21 -3.19
CA LEU A 178 11.65 -10.96 -2.41
C LEU A 178 10.62 -10.97 -1.27
N ILE A 179 9.40 -11.43 -1.53
CA ILE A 179 8.34 -11.59 -0.51
C ILE A 179 8.81 -12.56 0.57
N PHE A 180 9.26 -13.75 0.18
CA PHE A 180 9.63 -14.81 1.10
C PHE A 180 10.84 -14.45 1.95
N SER A 181 11.89 -13.87 1.33
CA SER A 181 13.08 -13.42 2.06
C SER A 181 12.76 -12.28 3.04
N SER A 182 12.01 -11.26 2.62
CA SER A 182 11.60 -10.16 3.50
C SER A 182 10.72 -10.64 4.65
N PHE A 183 9.79 -11.56 4.38
CA PHE A 183 8.93 -12.15 5.40
C PHE A 183 9.73 -12.97 6.42
N ILE A 184 10.68 -13.81 5.97
CA ILE A 184 11.58 -14.55 6.87
C ILE A 184 12.42 -13.60 7.74
N ILE A 185 12.93 -12.50 7.16
CA ILE A 185 13.67 -11.50 7.92
C ILE A 185 12.77 -10.89 9.00
N GLN A 186 11.52 -10.53 8.67
CA GLN A 186 10.57 -10.00 9.65
C GLN A 186 10.36 -10.96 10.82
N GLU A 187 10.12 -12.24 10.53
CA GLU A 187 9.92 -13.31 11.52
C GLU A 187 11.12 -13.49 12.44
N PHE A 188 12.30 -13.62 11.83
CA PHE A 188 13.54 -13.83 12.57
C PHE A 188 13.83 -12.65 13.51
N VAL A 189 13.68 -11.42 12.99
CA VAL A 189 13.94 -10.19 13.75
C VAL A 189 12.89 -9.98 14.84
N TYR A 190 11.61 -10.32 14.61
CA TYR A 190 10.55 -10.07 15.58
C TYR A 190 10.84 -10.69 16.95
N THR A 191 11.35 -11.93 16.96
CA THR A 191 11.56 -12.70 18.19
C THR A 191 12.47 -12.01 19.21
N LYS A 192 13.43 -11.21 18.73
CA LYS A 192 14.41 -10.49 19.57
C LYS A 192 14.23 -8.98 19.55
N PHE A 193 13.79 -8.42 18.42
CA PHE A 193 13.72 -6.99 18.16
C PHE A 193 12.39 -6.63 17.49
N TYR A 194 11.29 -6.74 18.24
CA TYR A 194 9.93 -6.46 17.76
C TYR A 194 9.80 -5.09 17.03
N ILE A 195 10.38 -4.01 17.58
CA ILE A 195 10.27 -2.67 16.97
C ILE A 195 11.02 -2.60 15.64
N VAL A 196 12.19 -3.23 15.54
CA VAL A 196 12.94 -3.32 14.27
C VAL A 196 12.11 -4.08 13.24
N SER A 197 11.55 -5.23 13.62
CA SER A 197 10.65 -6.00 12.76
C SER A 197 9.45 -5.17 12.29
N TYR A 198 8.99 -4.24 13.12
CA TYR A 198 7.86 -3.36 12.81
C TYR A 198 8.20 -2.17 11.91
N SER A 199 9.37 -1.56 12.09
CA SER A 199 9.73 -0.28 11.47
C SER A 199 10.75 -0.38 10.34
N PHE A 200 11.52 -1.46 10.27
CA PHE A 200 12.61 -1.57 9.30
C PHE A 200 12.10 -1.96 7.91
N ILE A 201 12.53 -1.22 6.88
CA ILE A 201 12.06 -1.40 5.50
C ILE A 201 12.24 -2.83 4.97
N PHE A 202 13.37 -3.49 5.26
CA PHE A 202 13.62 -4.84 4.76
C PHE A 202 12.73 -5.91 5.41
N CYS A 203 12.22 -5.65 6.62
CA CYS A 203 11.18 -6.49 7.23
C CYS A 203 9.80 -6.23 6.60
N ARG A 204 9.59 -5.03 6.05
CA ARG A 204 8.30 -4.56 5.51
C ARG A 204 8.21 -4.56 3.99
N PHE A 205 9.21 -5.12 3.32
CA PHE A 205 9.31 -5.10 1.86
C PHE A 205 8.23 -5.96 1.22
N TRP A 206 7.93 -7.11 1.82
CA TRP A 206 6.98 -8.07 1.27
C TRP A 206 5.57 -7.50 1.08
N GLN A 207 5.11 -6.56 1.92
CA GLN A 207 3.83 -5.89 1.74
C GLN A 207 3.80 -5.06 0.45
N PHE A 208 4.84 -4.28 0.18
CA PHE A 208 4.92 -3.51 -1.06
C PHE A 208 5.02 -4.40 -2.29
N ILE A 209 5.84 -5.46 -2.23
CA ILE A 209 6.00 -6.40 -3.35
C ILE A 209 4.69 -7.14 -3.62
N ALA A 210 3.89 -7.49 -2.61
CA ALA A 210 2.55 -8.03 -2.80
C ALA A 210 1.66 -7.09 -3.61
N GLY A 211 1.72 -5.79 -3.35
CA GLY A 211 1.07 -4.75 -4.15
C GLY A 211 1.52 -4.72 -5.62
N ILE A 212 2.84 -4.83 -5.86
CA ILE A 212 3.41 -4.92 -7.21
C ILE A 212 2.89 -6.17 -7.93
N VAL A 213 2.90 -7.33 -7.26
CA VAL A 213 2.39 -8.60 -7.78
C VAL A 213 0.91 -8.50 -8.16
N SER A 214 0.08 -7.87 -7.32
CA SER A 214 -1.33 -7.62 -7.64
C SER A 214 -1.52 -6.78 -8.90
N TYR A 215 -0.66 -5.80 -9.13
CA TYR A 215 -0.68 -5.01 -10.36
C TYR A 215 -0.29 -5.85 -11.58
N LEU A 216 0.80 -6.61 -11.50
CA LEU A 216 1.28 -7.46 -12.60
C LEU A 216 0.24 -8.52 -13.00
N LEU A 217 -0.36 -9.20 -12.00
CA LEU A 217 -1.42 -10.18 -12.24
C LEU A 217 -2.61 -9.54 -12.95
N ARG A 218 -2.99 -8.31 -12.55
CA ARG A 218 -4.10 -7.59 -13.17
C ARG A 218 -3.80 -7.24 -14.62
N GLU A 219 -2.60 -6.73 -14.90
CA GLU A 219 -2.20 -6.39 -16.26
C GLU A 219 -2.20 -7.63 -17.18
N MET A 220 -1.69 -8.76 -16.70
CA MET A 220 -1.75 -10.02 -17.45
C MET A 220 -3.17 -10.44 -17.78
N ASN A 221 -4.08 -10.35 -16.80
CA ASN A 221 -5.49 -10.68 -17.00
C ASN A 221 -6.18 -9.72 -17.99
N GLU A 222 -5.86 -8.42 -17.97
CA GLU A 222 -6.39 -7.46 -18.94
C GLU A 222 -5.91 -7.75 -20.36
N LEU A 223 -4.64 -8.12 -20.53
CA LEU A 223 -4.07 -8.50 -21.83
C LEU A 223 -4.69 -9.79 -22.40
N GLU A 224 -4.97 -10.78 -21.55
CA GLU A 224 -5.62 -12.03 -21.99
C GLU A 224 -7.08 -11.85 -22.39
N ASN A 225 -7.83 -11.04 -21.64
CA ASN A 225 -9.24 -10.77 -21.97
C ASN A 225 -9.35 -9.95 -23.26
N GLY A 226 -8.49 -8.95 -23.47
CA GLY A 226 -8.45 -8.19 -24.73
C GLY A 226 -8.13 -9.08 -25.95
N LYS A 227 -7.24 -10.08 -25.79
CA LYS A 227 -6.99 -11.07 -26.85
C LYS A 227 -8.21 -11.94 -27.14
N LYS A 228 -8.93 -12.42 -26.12
CA LYS A 228 -10.15 -13.22 -26.31
C LYS A 228 -11.24 -12.42 -27.02
N GLU A 229 -11.49 -11.19 -26.59
CA GLU A 229 -12.47 -10.29 -27.23
C GLU A 229 -12.12 -10.05 -28.70
N ASN A 230 -10.84 -9.81 -29.02
CA ASN A 230 -10.40 -9.68 -30.42
C ASN A 230 -10.57 -10.99 -31.21
N PHE A 231 -10.25 -12.15 -30.62
CA PHE A 231 -10.36 -13.45 -31.30
C PHE A 231 -11.82 -13.85 -31.56
N ASP A 232 -12.71 -13.56 -30.60
CA ASP A 232 -14.15 -13.77 -30.74
C ASP A 232 -14.75 -12.77 -31.74
N GLY A 233 -14.33 -11.50 -31.70
CA GLY A 233 -14.72 -10.49 -32.70
C GLY A 233 -14.26 -10.84 -34.13
N ILE A 234 -13.07 -11.43 -34.30
CA ILE A 234 -12.60 -11.95 -35.59
C ILE A 234 -13.44 -13.15 -36.05
N LYS A 235 -13.85 -14.05 -35.13
CA LYS A 235 -14.73 -15.19 -35.47
C LYS A 235 -16.15 -14.76 -35.82
N ASP A 236 -16.67 -13.74 -35.16
CA ASP A 236 -18.01 -13.23 -35.45
C ASP A 236 -18.01 -12.44 -36.76
N ASN A 237 -16.97 -11.63 -37.03
CA ASN A 237 -16.78 -10.97 -38.31
C ASN A 237 -16.56 -11.96 -39.46
N SER A 238 -15.80 -13.06 -39.26
CA SER A 238 -15.60 -14.07 -40.30
C SER A 238 -16.86 -14.88 -40.61
N LYS A 239 -17.74 -15.11 -39.62
CA LYS A 239 -19.08 -15.66 -39.86
C LYS A 239 -19.99 -14.68 -40.61
N LEU A 240 -19.88 -13.38 -40.33
CA LEU A 240 -20.62 -12.34 -41.05
C LEU A 240 -20.12 -12.18 -42.50
N THR A 241 -18.81 -12.23 -42.75
CA THR A 241 -18.25 -12.18 -44.12
C THR A 241 -18.55 -13.43 -44.91
N ASN A 242 -18.53 -14.63 -44.29
CA ASN A 242 -18.92 -15.87 -44.97
C ASN A 242 -20.40 -15.87 -45.39
N ASN A 243 -21.28 -15.15 -44.70
CA ASN A 243 -22.67 -14.95 -45.11
C ASN A 243 -22.85 -13.86 -46.19
N VAL A 244 -21.84 -13.00 -46.40
CA VAL A 244 -21.88 -11.90 -47.40
C VAL A 244 -21.12 -12.29 -48.68
N GLU A 245 -20.11 -13.15 -48.60
CA GLU A 245 -19.38 -13.70 -49.75
C GLU A 245 -20.20 -14.70 -50.58
N GLU A 246 -21.33 -15.19 -50.05
CA GLU A 246 -22.34 -15.91 -50.86
C GLU A 246 -23.18 -14.98 -51.76
N ILE A 247 -23.08 -13.65 -51.60
CA ILE A 247 -23.92 -12.68 -52.34
C ILE A 247 -23.14 -11.77 -53.29
N ASN A 248 -21.83 -11.53 -53.13
CA ASN A 248 -21.08 -10.75 -54.12
C ASN A 248 -19.63 -11.19 -54.27
N GLY A 249 -19.27 -11.55 -55.51
CA GLY A 249 -17.92 -11.94 -55.88
C GLY A 249 -16.91 -10.78 -55.84
N LYS A 250 -15.68 -11.15 -55.49
CA LYS A 250 -14.41 -10.39 -55.58
C LYS A 250 -14.27 -9.19 -54.65
N ILE A 251 -13.70 -9.43 -53.47
CA ILE A 251 -12.86 -8.43 -52.78
C ILE A 251 -11.53 -9.08 -52.41
N HIS A 252 -10.44 -8.55 -52.94
CA HIS A 252 -9.07 -8.91 -52.56
C HIS A 252 -8.83 -8.43 -51.12
N VAL A 253 -8.67 -9.36 -50.18
CA VAL A 253 -8.20 -9.07 -48.82
C VAL A 253 -6.67 -9.10 -48.81
N ASN A 254 -6.06 -7.95 -48.58
CA ASN A 254 -4.61 -7.83 -48.34
C ASN A 254 -4.28 -8.40 -46.96
N ASN A 255 -3.65 -9.59 -46.93
CA ASN A 255 -3.21 -10.30 -45.73
C ASN A 255 -1.85 -9.83 -45.18
N ASN A 256 -1.60 -8.52 -45.13
CA ASN A 256 -0.34 -7.99 -44.61
C ASN A 256 -0.57 -7.11 -43.39
N GLU A 257 -0.95 -7.72 -42.27
CA GLU A 257 -0.75 -7.18 -40.91
C GLU A 257 -1.03 -8.28 -39.86
N SER A 258 -0.35 -9.42 -40.00
CA SER A 258 -0.15 -10.32 -38.85
C SER A 258 0.94 -9.71 -37.97
N GLU A 259 0.56 -8.73 -37.15
CA GLU A 259 1.38 -8.36 -36.00
C GLU A 259 1.65 -9.63 -35.21
N ASN A 260 2.92 -10.04 -35.23
CA ASN A 260 3.42 -11.28 -34.66
C ASN A 260 3.42 -11.14 -33.13
N TYR A 261 2.23 -11.13 -32.52
CA TYR A 261 2.08 -11.07 -31.09
C TYR A 261 2.60 -12.39 -30.51
N PRO A 262 3.58 -12.37 -29.60
CA PRO A 262 3.99 -13.57 -28.93
C PRO A 262 2.76 -14.25 -28.27
N CYS A 263 2.48 -15.53 -28.62
CA CYS A 263 1.59 -16.47 -27.93
C CYS A 263 1.86 -16.60 -26.43
N MET A 264 1.35 -15.66 -25.62
CA MET A 264 1.45 -15.71 -24.16
C MET A 264 1.00 -17.07 -23.61
N PRO A 265 1.70 -17.63 -22.60
CA PRO A 265 1.18 -18.77 -21.88
C PRO A 265 -0.18 -18.38 -21.28
N PRO A 266 -1.14 -19.31 -21.21
CA PRO A 266 -2.42 -19.03 -20.57
C PRO A 266 -2.17 -18.55 -19.14
N SER A 267 -2.96 -17.60 -18.64
CA SER A 267 -2.87 -17.18 -17.24
C SER A 267 -2.91 -18.43 -16.37
N PRO A 268 -2.14 -18.45 -15.27
CA PRO A 268 -2.23 -19.56 -14.35
C PRO A 268 -3.70 -19.80 -14.02
N LYS A 269 -4.18 -21.06 -14.09
CA LYS A 269 -5.59 -21.45 -13.85
C LYS A 269 -6.20 -20.80 -12.59
N PHE A 270 -5.35 -20.40 -11.65
CA PHE A 270 -5.63 -19.58 -10.47
C PHE A 270 -6.38 -18.25 -10.73
N THR A 271 -6.16 -17.56 -11.86
CA THR A 271 -6.87 -16.30 -12.20
C THR A 271 -8.37 -16.52 -12.37
N ASN A 272 -8.78 -17.66 -12.91
CA ASN A 272 -10.19 -18.07 -13.02
C ASN A 272 -10.79 -18.42 -11.65
N LEU A 273 -10.00 -18.99 -10.72
CA LEU A 273 -10.45 -19.30 -9.36
C LEU A 273 -10.77 -18.03 -8.56
N LEU A 274 -9.94 -16.99 -8.72
CA LEU A 274 -10.13 -15.69 -8.06
C LEU A 274 -11.37 -14.92 -8.54
N LYS A 275 -11.89 -15.24 -9.73
CA LYS A 275 -13.16 -14.67 -10.24
C LYS A 275 -14.38 -15.09 -9.41
N TYR A 276 -14.27 -16.20 -8.68
CA TYR A 276 -15.35 -16.78 -7.88
C TYR A 276 -15.27 -16.45 -6.38
N PHE A 277 -14.22 -15.78 -5.92
CA PHE A 277 -14.15 -15.37 -4.52
C PHE A 277 -15.12 -14.20 -4.30
N PRO A 278 -16.15 -14.34 -3.44
CA PRO A 278 -17.06 -13.25 -3.14
C PRO A 278 -16.27 -12.19 -2.38
N SER A 279 -15.85 -11.17 -3.11
CA SER A 279 -15.01 -10.09 -2.59
C SER A 279 -15.63 -9.36 -1.39
N ASN A 280 -16.96 -9.42 -1.23
CA ASN A 280 -17.67 -8.96 -0.04
C ASN A 280 -17.28 -9.77 1.22
N ILE A 281 -17.14 -11.09 1.12
CA ILE A 281 -16.71 -11.94 2.25
C ILE A 281 -15.28 -11.57 2.66
N ILE A 282 -14.40 -11.34 1.68
CA ILE A 282 -13.03 -10.90 1.95
C ILE A 282 -13.01 -9.53 2.65
N LEU A 283 -13.81 -8.56 2.16
CA LEU A 283 -13.90 -7.24 2.78
C LEU A 283 -14.48 -7.31 4.20
N ILE A 284 -15.53 -8.11 4.41
CA ILE A 284 -16.14 -8.31 5.73
C ILE A 284 -15.13 -8.96 6.68
N ALA A 285 -14.43 -10.00 6.24
CA ALA A 285 -13.41 -10.69 7.03
C ALA A 285 -12.24 -9.75 7.37
N LEU A 286 -11.80 -8.94 6.41
CA LEU A 286 -10.80 -7.90 6.62
C LEU A 286 -11.26 -6.91 7.71
N ILE A 287 -12.45 -6.33 7.57
CA ILE A 287 -13.01 -5.38 8.56
C ILE A 287 -13.13 -6.04 9.93
N SER A 288 -13.55 -7.31 9.97
CA SER A 288 -13.69 -8.06 11.22
C SER A 288 -12.36 -8.25 11.94
N ILE A 289 -11.29 -8.54 11.20
CA ILE A 289 -9.93 -8.65 11.75
C ILE A 289 -9.43 -7.29 12.24
N LEU A 290 -9.64 -6.22 11.47
CA LEU A 290 -9.22 -4.87 11.86
C LEU A 290 -9.94 -4.40 13.13
N LEU A 291 -11.22 -4.75 13.30
CA LEU A 291 -12.03 -4.37 14.45
C LEU A 291 -11.93 -5.34 15.64
N TYR A 292 -11.28 -6.49 15.49
CA TYR A 292 -11.23 -7.52 16.52
C TYR A 292 -10.55 -6.98 17.80
N PRO A 293 -11.30 -6.78 18.91
CA PRO A 293 -10.76 -6.23 20.13
C PRO A 293 -9.94 -7.31 20.84
N ASN A 294 -8.65 -7.33 20.57
CA ASN A 294 -7.76 -8.30 21.16
C ASN A 294 -7.39 -7.89 22.59
N LYS A 295 -8.20 -8.32 23.57
CA LYS A 295 -8.05 -7.95 25.00
C LYS A 295 -6.92 -8.66 25.75
N ASN A 296 -6.35 -9.73 25.20
CA ASN A 296 -5.52 -10.67 25.98
C ASN A 296 -4.04 -10.68 25.61
N GLY A 297 -3.52 -9.63 24.96
CA GLY A 297 -2.09 -9.53 24.64
C GLY A 297 -1.59 -10.75 23.86
N ILE A 298 -2.29 -11.12 22.78
CA ILE A 298 -2.02 -12.40 22.13
C ILE A 298 -0.66 -12.37 21.42
N THR A 299 0.03 -13.50 21.62
CA THR A 299 1.30 -13.96 21.10
C THR A 299 1.60 -13.56 19.65
N HIS A 300 2.90 -13.38 19.36
CA HIS A 300 3.50 -13.12 18.04
C HIS A 300 2.82 -13.84 16.86
N PHE A 301 2.41 -15.09 17.06
CA PHE A 301 1.78 -15.90 16.02
C PHE A 301 0.44 -15.33 15.51
N VAL A 302 -0.37 -14.73 16.39
CA VAL A 302 -1.68 -14.19 15.99
C VAL A 302 -1.55 -12.87 15.25
N THR A 303 -0.60 -12.01 15.63
CA THR A 303 -0.35 -10.76 14.89
C THR A 303 0.18 -11.05 13.49
N GLN A 304 1.07 -12.04 13.36
CA GLN A 304 1.66 -12.44 12.09
C GLN A 304 0.64 -13.06 11.12
N THR A 305 -0.21 -13.97 11.62
CA THR A 305 -1.30 -14.57 10.81
C THR A 305 -2.30 -13.53 10.34
N GLN A 306 -2.61 -12.53 11.17
CA GLN A 306 -3.45 -11.40 10.79
C GLN A 306 -2.80 -10.54 9.70
N SER A 307 -1.49 -10.24 9.78
CA SER A 307 -0.76 -9.52 8.74
C SER A 307 -0.82 -10.23 7.38
N ILE A 308 -0.57 -11.55 7.35
CA ILE A 308 -0.68 -12.35 6.12
C ILE A 308 -2.09 -12.24 5.54
N PHE A 309 -3.12 -12.38 6.38
CA PHE A 309 -4.50 -12.30 5.94
C PHE A 309 -4.84 -10.91 5.35
N VAL A 310 -4.41 -9.84 6.01
CA VAL A 310 -4.62 -8.46 5.56
C VAL A 310 -3.96 -8.24 4.20
N VAL A 311 -2.69 -8.61 4.05
CA VAL A 311 -1.94 -8.42 2.81
C VAL A 311 -2.55 -9.23 1.66
N ILE A 312 -2.91 -10.49 1.89
CA ILE A 312 -3.58 -11.32 0.88
C ILE A 312 -4.94 -10.71 0.49
N SER A 313 -5.73 -10.28 1.48
CA SER A 313 -7.06 -9.68 1.25
C SER A 313 -6.97 -8.43 0.38
N ILE A 314 -6.08 -7.50 0.72
CA ILE A 314 -5.86 -6.29 -0.08
C ILE A 314 -5.32 -6.65 -1.46
N SER A 315 -4.41 -7.61 -1.55
CA SER A 315 -3.82 -8.03 -2.83
C SER A 315 -4.88 -8.59 -3.79
N ILE A 316 -5.81 -9.40 -3.28
CA ILE A 316 -6.97 -9.91 -4.04
C ILE A 316 -7.89 -8.76 -4.44
N ILE A 317 -8.12 -7.79 -3.55
CA ILE A 317 -8.96 -6.62 -3.85
C ILE A 317 -8.34 -5.73 -4.94
N LEU A 318 -7.03 -5.56 -4.95
CA LEU A 318 -6.37 -4.76 -5.98
C LEU A 318 -6.34 -5.49 -7.34
N PHE A 319 -6.27 -6.82 -7.33
CA PHE A 319 -6.31 -7.66 -8.53
C PHE A 319 -7.69 -7.62 -9.24
N GLY A 320 -8.80 -7.74 -8.51
CA GLY A 320 -10.14 -7.85 -9.09
C GLY A 320 -10.69 -6.57 -9.76
N LYS A 321 -11.72 -6.73 -10.61
CA LYS A 321 -12.57 -5.64 -11.14
C LYS A 321 -13.80 -5.51 -10.21
N PHE A 322 -13.76 -4.54 -9.29
CA PHE A 322 -14.73 -4.42 -8.19
C PHE A 322 -16.08 -3.82 -8.57
N ASN A 323 -16.22 -3.25 -9.77
CA ASN A 323 -17.43 -2.55 -10.19
C ASN A 323 -18.68 -3.41 -10.36
N ASN A 324 -18.58 -4.76 -10.33
CA ASN A 324 -19.72 -5.65 -10.56
C ASN A 324 -20.39 -6.20 -9.28
N TYR A 325 -19.94 -5.82 -8.08
CA TYR A 325 -20.51 -6.32 -6.83
C TYR A 325 -21.14 -5.21 -5.99
N LEU A 326 -22.42 -5.38 -5.65
CA LEU A 326 -23.30 -4.36 -5.04
C LEU A 326 -22.77 -3.82 -3.69
N PHE A 327 -22.28 -4.69 -2.80
CA PHE A 327 -21.88 -4.28 -1.45
C PHE A 327 -20.54 -3.52 -1.42
N ASN A 328 -19.54 -3.99 -2.18
CA ASN A 328 -18.24 -3.33 -2.28
C ASN A 328 -18.32 -1.98 -3.00
N SER A 329 -19.17 -1.86 -4.02
CA SER A 329 -19.44 -0.56 -4.65
C SER A 329 -20.11 0.40 -3.68
N ILE A 330 -21.09 -0.04 -2.88
CA ILE A 330 -21.73 0.82 -1.87
C ILE A 330 -20.74 1.37 -0.84
N ILE A 331 -19.80 0.55 -0.33
CA ILE A 331 -18.88 0.99 0.73
C ILE A 331 -17.65 1.70 0.15
N LEU A 332 -16.87 1.02 -0.69
CA LEU A 332 -15.55 1.51 -1.12
C LEU A 332 -15.64 2.59 -2.20
N THR A 333 -16.75 2.65 -2.94
CA THR A 333 -16.96 3.67 -3.99
C THR A 333 -17.95 4.76 -3.58
N ASN A 334 -18.37 4.80 -2.31
CA ASN A 334 -19.17 5.91 -1.77
C ASN A 334 -18.41 7.24 -1.92
N PRO A 335 -19.02 8.32 -2.44
CA PRO A 335 -18.33 9.60 -2.66
C PRO A 335 -17.65 10.18 -1.41
N LEU A 336 -18.27 10.06 -0.23
CA LEU A 336 -17.68 10.54 1.03
C LEU A 336 -16.46 9.70 1.42
N ILE A 337 -16.57 8.38 1.29
CA ILE A 337 -15.48 7.45 1.59
C ILE A 337 -14.32 7.67 0.61
N VAL A 338 -14.60 7.87 -0.68
CA VAL A 338 -13.56 8.17 -1.69
C VAL A 338 -12.88 9.50 -1.40
N TRP A 339 -13.65 10.54 -1.03
CA TRP A 339 -13.11 11.85 -0.67
C TRP A 339 -12.18 11.77 0.54
N LEU A 340 -12.59 11.07 1.61
CA LEU A 340 -11.72 10.80 2.77
C LEU A 340 -10.42 10.09 2.38
N GLY A 341 -10.50 9.19 1.39
CA GLY A 341 -9.36 8.43 0.89
C GLY A 341 -8.40 9.29 0.09
N ASP A 342 -8.93 10.23 -0.70
CA ASP A 342 -8.14 11.19 -1.45
C ASP A 342 -7.29 12.07 -0.49
N ILE A 343 -7.85 12.48 0.65
CA ILE A 343 -7.16 13.27 1.68
C ILE A 343 -6.51 12.44 2.80
N SER A 344 -6.49 11.12 2.69
CA SER A 344 -6.04 10.22 3.78
C SER A 344 -4.62 10.53 4.27
N TYR A 345 -3.79 11.07 3.38
CA TYR A 345 -2.40 11.42 3.68
C TYR A 345 -2.31 12.61 4.64
N SER A 346 -3.12 13.66 4.43
CA SER A 346 -3.15 14.82 5.33
C SER A 346 -3.65 14.43 6.72
N TRP A 347 -4.67 13.57 6.78
CA TRP A 347 -5.18 13.02 8.05
C TRP A 347 -4.13 12.18 8.77
N TYR A 348 -3.40 11.34 8.03
CA TYR A 348 -2.32 10.52 8.59
C TYR A 348 -1.27 11.36 9.31
N LEU A 349 -0.88 12.50 8.72
CA LEU A 349 0.11 13.41 9.25
C LEU A 349 -0.39 14.17 10.50
N ILE A 350 -1.62 14.69 10.47
CA ILE A 350 -2.10 15.60 11.51
C ILE A 350 -2.57 14.85 12.76
N GLN A 351 -3.06 13.61 12.61
CA GLN A 351 -3.78 12.91 13.69
C GLN A 351 -2.95 12.73 14.97
N LEU A 352 -1.71 12.23 14.90
CA LEU A 352 -0.95 11.93 16.12
C LEU A 352 -0.44 13.18 16.84
N PRO A 353 0.13 14.21 16.18
CA PRO A 353 0.46 15.47 16.83
C PRO A 353 -0.76 16.11 17.51
N THR A 354 -1.92 16.12 16.86
CA THR A 354 -3.15 16.65 17.45
C THR A 354 -3.57 15.87 18.69
N ILE A 355 -3.64 14.53 18.61
CA ILE A 355 -3.99 13.68 19.75
C ILE A 355 -2.99 13.89 20.90
N TYR A 356 -1.70 13.99 20.59
CA TYR A 356 -0.65 14.21 21.56
C TYR A 356 -0.83 15.54 22.32
N PHE A 357 -0.95 16.66 21.61
CA PHE A 357 -1.09 17.96 22.26
C PHE A 357 -2.38 18.07 23.06
N VAL A 358 -3.50 17.55 22.53
CA VAL A 358 -4.77 17.52 23.27
C VAL A 358 -4.61 16.74 24.58
N ARG A 359 -4.05 15.53 24.54
CA ARG A 359 -3.81 14.72 25.76
C ARG A 359 -2.85 15.39 26.72
N TYR A 360 -1.79 16.02 26.20
CA TYR A 360 -0.80 16.71 27.01
C TYR A 360 -1.43 17.82 27.85
N PHE A 361 -2.30 18.65 27.25
CA PHE A 361 -3.04 19.69 27.98
C PHE A 361 -3.98 19.10 29.05
N TYR A 362 -4.79 18.09 28.69
CA TYR A 362 -5.70 17.46 29.65
C TYR A 362 -4.95 16.87 30.85
N ILE A 363 -3.77 16.28 30.65
CA ILE A 363 -2.97 15.70 31.73
C ILE A 363 -2.40 16.79 32.64
N ILE A 364 -1.83 17.86 32.07
CA ILE A 364 -1.30 18.98 32.86
C ILE A 364 -2.40 19.63 33.70
N ASP A 365 -3.59 19.83 33.12
CA ASP A 365 -4.72 20.40 33.86
C ASP A 365 -5.07 19.54 35.08
N GLN A 366 -5.12 18.21 34.92
CA GLN A 366 -5.37 17.27 36.03
C GLN A 366 -4.30 17.33 37.13
N PHE A 367 -3.02 17.48 36.77
CA PHE A 367 -1.94 17.63 37.76
C PHE A 367 -1.97 19.01 38.44
N SER A 368 -2.25 20.08 37.69
CA SER A 368 -2.34 21.45 38.23
C SER A 368 -3.49 21.62 39.24
N ILE A 369 -4.59 20.88 39.06
CA ILE A 369 -5.72 20.85 39.99
C ILE A 369 -5.36 20.07 41.27
N LYS A 370 -4.57 18.99 41.16
CA LYS A 370 -4.20 18.14 42.30
C LYS A 370 -3.10 18.72 43.20
N CYS A 371 -2.24 19.60 42.69
CA CYS A 371 -1.17 20.24 43.45
C CYS A 371 -1.55 21.59 44.09
N LYS A 372 -2.85 21.94 44.13
CA LYS A 372 -3.37 23.19 44.70
C LYS A 372 -3.83 23.10 46.17
N PHE A 373 -3.37 22.09 46.92
CA PHE A 373 -3.72 21.88 48.32
C PHE A 373 -2.50 21.88 49.22
#